data_AF-A0A810N7T1-F1
#
_entry.id   AF-A0A810N7T1-F1
#
_cell.length_a   1.000
_cell.length_b   1.000
_cell.length_c   1.000
_cell.angle_alpha   90.00
_cell.angle_beta   90.00
_cell.angle_gamma   90.00
#
_symmetry.space_group_name_H-M   'P 1'
#
loop_
_entity.id
_entity.type
_entity.pdbx_description
1 polymer ?
#
loop_
_entity_poly.entity_id
_entity_poly.type
_entity_poly.pdbx_seq_one_letter_code
_entity_poly.pdbx_strand_id
1 'polypeptide(L)'
;MSTSPRLGVWTPISGNWAVRDHPDERLDGSYADNRRTVVDAERLGYDTTLIAQHTINPGDDVGDVIDTWTTAAAIAEATSRIEIIAAIKPFLYNPGVLAKMATQIGHISRAGSRSTWCRAGSCPRSPSSACR
;
A
#
# COMPACT_ATOMS: atom_id res chain seq x y z
N MET A 1 21.10 -9.31 -12.09
CA MET A 1 19.90 -9.32 -11.24
C MET A 1 20.36 -9.58 -9.82
N SER A 2 19.96 -8.76 -8.84
CA SER A 2 20.30 -9.03 -7.44
C SER A 2 19.68 -10.37 -7.03
N THR A 3 20.48 -11.27 -6.48
CA THR A 3 20.11 -12.64 -6.09
C THR A 3 19.44 -12.70 -4.72
N SER A 4 19.34 -11.57 -4.01
CA SER A 4 18.75 -11.51 -2.68
C SER A 4 17.22 -11.44 -2.76
N PRO A 5 16.50 -12.08 -1.82
CA PRO A 5 15.04 -11.99 -1.76
C PRO A 5 14.63 -10.54 -1.52
N ARG A 6 13.55 -10.09 -2.17
CA ARG A 6 12.93 -8.79 -1.92
C ARG A 6 11.98 -8.90 -0.75
N LEU A 7 12.14 -8.05 0.26
CA LEU A 7 11.32 -8.07 1.46
C LEU A 7 10.26 -6.97 1.42
N GLY A 8 9.03 -7.33 1.76
CA GLY A 8 7.89 -6.42 1.77
C GLY A 8 7.22 -6.34 3.13
N VAL A 9 6.62 -5.20 3.43
CA VAL A 9 5.82 -4.99 4.64
C VAL A 9 4.35 -4.75 4.27
N TRP A 10 3.43 -5.29 5.05
CA TRP A 10 2.02 -4.95 4.92
C TRP A 10 1.75 -3.64 5.68
N THR A 11 1.14 -2.67 5.00
CA THR A 11 0.72 -1.42 5.63
C THR A 11 -0.40 -1.73 6.64
N PRO A 12 -0.30 -1.27 7.90
CA PRO A 12 -1.25 -1.59 8.98
C PRO A 12 -2.54 -0.76 8.86
N ILE A 13 -3.34 -1.06 7.83
CA ILE A 13 -4.47 -0.23 7.40
C ILE A 13 -5.54 0.07 8.48
N SER A 14 -5.59 -0.76 9.52
CA SER A 14 -6.49 -0.66 10.67
C SER A 14 -5.73 -1.03 11.97
N GLY A 15 -4.42 -0.72 12.01
CA GLY A 15 -3.50 -1.15 13.07
C GLY A 15 -2.76 -2.47 12.77
N ASN A 16 -1.85 -2.87 13.66
CA ASN A 16 -1.02 -4.06 13.46
C ASN A 16 -1.79 -5.35 13.72
N TRP A 17 -2.27 -5.97 12.65
CA TRP A 17 -3.05 -7.22 12.71
C TRP A 17 -2.34 -8.38 13.42
N ALA A 18 -1.01 -8.51 13.23
CA ALA A 18 -0.23 -9.66 13.70
C ALA A 18 -0.04 -9.70 15.23
N VAL A 19 -0.14 -8.54 15.90
CA VAL A 19 0.11 -8.39 17.33
C VAL A 19 -1.08 -7.76 18.06
N ARG A 20 -2.27 -7.82 17.47
CA ARG A 20 -3.46 -7.10 17.97
C ARG A 20 -3.95 -7.51 19.35
N ASP A 21 -3.60 -8.71 19.81
CA ASP A 21 -3.93 -9.19 21.15
C ASP A 21 -2.85 -8.83 22.19
N HIS A 22 -1.77 -8.16 21.77
CA HIS A 22 -0.71 -7.73 22.68
C HIS A 22 -1.17 -6.50 23.48
N PRO A 23 -0.96 -6.47 24.81
CA PRO A 23 -1.51 -5.42 25.68
C PRO A 23 -0.99 -4.01 25.36
N ASP A 24 0.22 -3.91 24.82
CA ASP A 24 0.84 -2.62 24.44
C ASP A 24 0.55 -2.23 22.99
N GLU A 25 -0.15 -3.07 22.22
CA GLU A 25 -0.45 -2.79 20.83
C GLU A 25 -1.60 -1.78 20.71
N ARG A 26 -1.38 -0.74 19.91
CA ARG A 26 -2.41 0.24 19.57
C ARG A 26 -2.93 -0.05 18.18
N LEU A 27 -4.19 -0.46 18.08
CA LEU A 27 -4.89 -0.60 16.81
C LEU A 27 -5.26 0.76 16.22
N ASP A 28 -4.24 1.47 15.73
CA ASP A 28 -4.34 2.80 15.17
C ASP A 28 -4.49 2.73 13.64
N GLY A 29 -5.73 2.87 13.17
CA GLY A 29 -6.06 2.94 11.74
C GLY A 29 -5.81 4.30 11.09
N SER A 30 -5.08 5.21 11.73
CA SER A 30 -4.85 6.55 11.17
C SER A 30 -3.81 6.56 10.03
N TYR A 31 -3.93 7.54 9.15
CA TYR A 31 -2.91 7.80 8.13
C TYR A 31 -1.53 8.09 8.75
N ALA A 32 -1.47 8.75 9.90
CA ALA A 32 -0.21 9.10 10.56
C ALA A 32 0.59 7.85 10.95
N ASP A 33 -0.07 6.85 11.53
CA ASP A 33 0.57 5.57 11.87
C ASP A 33 1.02 4.80 10.62
N ASN A 34 0.12 4.68 9.65
CA ASN A 34 0.40 4.00 8.38
C ASN A 34 1.59 4.62 7.64
N ARG A 35 1.64 5.96 7.55
CA ARG A 35 2.76 6.69 6.95
C ARG A 35 4.06 6.43 7.72
N ARG A 36 4.03 6.51 9.05
CA ARG A 36 5.20 6.25 9.90
C ARG A 36 5.76 4.87 9.63
N THR A 37 4.92 3.84 9.70
CA THR A 37 5.29 2.44 9.51
C THR A 37 5.94 2.20 8.15
N VAL A 38 5.36 2.74 7.07
CA VAL A 38 5.90 2.57 5.72
C VAL A 38 7.20 3.35 5.50
N VAL A 39 7.31 4.57 6.01
CA VAL A 39 8.55 5.36 5.93
C VAL A 39 9.67 4.69 6.73
N ASP A 40 9.37 4.13 7.90
CA ASP A 40 10.36 3.41 8.70
C ASP A 40 10.78 2.09 8.04
N ALA A 41 9.85 1.36 7.41
CA ALA A 41 10.18 0.20 6.60
C ALA A 41 11.10 0.57 5.42
N GLU A 42 10.86 1.71 4.74
CA GLU A 42 11.77 2.20 3.71
C GLU A 42 13.17 2.49 4.30
N ARG A 43 13.26 3.11 5.48
CA ARG A 43 14.57 3.37 6.12
C ARG A 43 15.32 2.09 6.50
N LEU A 44 14.58 1.05 6.89
CA LEU A 44 15.12 -0.27 7.25
C LEU A 44 15.51 -1.12 6.03
N GLY A 45 15.29 -0.63 4.81
CA GLY A 45 15.72 -1.31 3.59
C GLY A 45 14.70 -2.27 2.99
N TYR A 46 13.43 -2.22 3.41
CA TYR A 46 12.37 -2.98 2.73
C TYR A 46 12.20 -2.49 1.28
N ASP A 47 11.89 -3.43 0.40
CA ASP A 47 11.77 -3.21 -1.04
C ASP A 47 10.36 -2.80 -1.44
N THR A 48 9.34 -3.30 -0.75
CA THR A 48 7.94 -3.14 -1.13
C THR A 48 7.03 -2.90 0.07
N THR A 49 5.88 -2.27 -0.17
CA THR A 49 4.75 -2.27 0.76
C THR A 49 3.46 -2.64 0.05
N LEU A 50 2.58 -3.38 0.73
CA LEU A 50 1.24 -3.67 0.27
C LEU A 50 0.21 -2.93 1.11
N ILE A 51 -0.64 -2.13 0.47
CA ILE A 51 -1.78 -1.44 1.07
C ILE A 51 -3.04 -2.22 0.68
N ALA A 52 -3.60 -2.94 1.64
CA ALA A 52 -4.76 -3.80 1.41
C ALA A 52 -6.06 -2.97 1.35
N GLN A 53 -6.88 -3.21 0.32
CA GLN A 53 -8.14 -2.49 0.16
C GLN A 53 -9.21 -3.04 1.07
N HIS A 54 -9.66 -2.23 2.02
CA HIS A 54 -10.84 -2.48 2.83
C HIS A 54 -11.71 -1.22 2.85
N THR A 55 -13.01 -1.40 2.67
CA THR A 55 -14.01 -0.31 2.80
C THR A 55 -14.54 -0.24 4.22
N ILE A 56 -14.41 -1.33 4.97
CA ILE A 56 -14.85 -1.51 6.35
C ILE A 56 -13.72 -2.24 7.08
N ASN A 57 -13.46 -1.89 8.33
CA ASN A 57 -12.47 -2.58 9.15
C ASN A 57 -12.85 -4.08 9.25
N PRO A 58 -11.91 -5.01 8.99
CA PRO A 58 -12.21 -6.45 9.09
C PRO A 58 -12.23 -6.98 10.53
N GLY A 59 -11.69 -6.23 11.50
CA GLY A 59 -11.58 -6.63 12.91
C GLY A 59 -12.72 -6.13 13.79
N ASP A 60 -13.40 -5.05 13.39
CA ASP A 60 -14.51 -4.43 14.11
C ASP A 60 -15.42 -3.66 13.14
N ASP A 61 -16.61 -3.25 13.59
CA ASP A 61 -17.60 -2.52 12.79
C ASP A 61 -17.55 -0.99 12.99
N VAL A 62 -16.74 -0.51 13.94
CA VAL A 62 -16.65 0.90 14.34
C VAL A 62 -15.24 1.49 14.28
N GLY A 63 -14.21 0.66 14.11
CA GLY A 63 -12.82 1.08 14.11
C GLY A 63 -12.38 1.66 12.78
N ASP A 64 -11.33 2.47 12.84
CA ASP A 64 -10.81 3.20 11.70
C ASP A 64 -10.15 2.27 10.67
N VAL A 65 -10.34 2.59 9.39
CA VAL A 65 -9.64 1.95 8.28
C VAL A 65 -9.28 2.99 7.24
N ILE A 66 -8.03 2.98 6.78
CA ILE A 66 -7.60 3.90 5.73
C ILE A 66 -8.19 3.54 4.37
N ASP A 67 -8.51 4.57 3.57
CA ASP A 67 -8.72 4.35 2.13
C ASP A 67 -7.38 4.07 1.43
N THR A 68 -7.36 3.01 0.63
CA THR A 68 -6.13 2.50 0.01
C THR A 68 -5.56 3.41 -1.07
N TRP A 69 -6.39 4.03 -1.90
CA TRP A 69 -5.91 4.77 -3.08
C TRP A 69 -5.46 6.18 -2.71
N THR A 70 -6.17 6.85 -1.81
CA THR A 70 -5.73 8.14 -1.25
C THR A 70 -4.48 7.97 -0.39
N THR A 71 -4.39 6.90 0.41
CA THR A 71 -3.17 6.61 1.18
C THR A 71 -2.00 6.24 0.29
N ALA A 72 -2.22 5.48 -0.80
CA ALA A 72 -1.17 5.17 -1.77
C ALA A 72 -0.60 6.46 -2.40
N ALA A 73 -1.44 7.42 -2.76
CA ALA A 73 -0.99 8.72 -3.27
C ALA A 73 -0.14 9.48 -2.24
N ALA A 74 -0.54 9.48 -0.98
CA ALA A 74 0.15 10.20 0.08
C ALA A 74 1.49 9.53 0.48
N ILE A 75 1.53 8.19 0.52
CA ILE A 75 2.76 7.41 0.73
C ILE A 75 3.73 7.58 -0.44
N ALA A 76 3.23 7.64 -1.69
CA ALA A 76 4.05 7.88 -2.87
C ALA A 76 4.82 9.20 -2.81
N GLU A 77 4.22 10.24 -2.22
CA GLU A 77 4.90 11.52 -1.99
C GLU A 77 5.91 11.43 -0.84
N ALA A 78 5.53 10.73 0.24
CA ALA A 78 6.30 10.64 1.48
C ALA A 78 7.51 9.69 1.43
N THR A 79 7.65 8.90 0.36
CA THR A 79 8.69 7.88 0.19
C THR A 79 9.48 8.12 -1.10
N SER A 80 10.61 7.43 -1.24
CA SER A 80 11.58 7.72 -2.31
C SER A 80 12.03 6.50 -3.13
N ARG A 81 11.91 5.30 -2.57
CA ARG A 81 12.45 4.05 -3.13
C ARG A 81 11.46 2.89 -3.04
N ILE A 82 10.71 2.77 -1.95
CA ILE A 82 9.87 1.60 -1.67
C ILE A 82 8.81 1.43 -2.76
N GLU A 83 8.63 0.19 -3.24
CA GLU A 83 7.61 -0.12 -4.23
C GLU A 83 6.24 -0.16 -3.55
N ILE A 84 5.28 0.61 -4.06
CA ILE A 84 3.92 0.67 -3.49
C ILE A 84 3.02 -0.25 -4.29
N ILE A 85 2.42 -1.21 -3.58
CA ILE A 85 1.43 -2.13 -4.12
C ILE A 85 0.07 -1.80 -3.49
N ALA A 86 -0.77 -1.08 -4.23
CA ALA A 86 -2.15 -0.83 -3.79
C ALA A 86 -3.08 -1.91 -4.33
N ALA A 87 -3.83 -2.54 -3.42
CA ALA A 87 -4.81 -3.54 -3.81
C ALA A 87 -6.05 -2.90 -4.45
N ILE A 88 -6.71 -3.68 -5.31
CA ILE A 88 -7.95 -3.27 -5.98
C ILE A 88 -9.01 -4.37 -5.91
N LYS A 89 -10.24 -3.97 -5.54
CA LYS A 89 -11.49 -4.71 -5.73
C LYS A 89 -12.17 -4.18 -7.00
N PRO A 90 -12.07 -4.89 -8.14
CA PRO A 90 -12.44 -4.35 -9.45
C PRO A 90 -13.91 -3.89 -9.58
N PHE A 91 -14.81 -4.50 -8.82
CA PHE A 91 -16.24 -4.14 -8.84
C PHE A 91 -16.56 -2.79 -8.17
N LEU A 92 -15.64 -2.22 -7.40
CA LEU A 92 -15.86 -0.95 -6.69
C LEU A 92 -15.37 0.28 -7.46
N TYR A 93 -14.64 0.10 -8.56
CA TYR A 93 -14.02 1.21 -9.28
C TYR A 93 -14.34 1.16 -10.77
N ASN A 94 -14.64 2.31 -11.35
CA ASN A 94 -14.66 2.46 -12.80
C ASN A 94 -13.21 2.30 -13.33
N PRO A 95 -12.97 1.42 -14.32
CA PRO A 95 -11.61 1.12 -14.78
C PRO A 95 -10.91 2.32 -15.44
N GLY A 96 -11.65 3.21 -16.11
CA GLY A 96 -11.09 4.43 -16.71
C GLY A 96 -10.65 5.44 -15.65
N VAL A 97 -11.46 5.62 -14.61
CA VAL A 97 -11.12 6.47 -13.45
C VAL A 97 -9.91 5.89 -12.70
N LEU A 98 -9.91 4.57 -12.48
CA LEU A 98 -8.83 3.85 -11.83
C LEU A 98 -7.50 4.04 -12.58
N ALA A 99 -7.50 3.85 -13.90
CA ALA A 99 -6.31 4.04 -14.73
C ALA A 99 -5.75 5.48 -14.63
N LYS A 100 -6.64 6.48 -14.60
CA LYS A 100 -6.24 7.89 -14.43
C LYS A 100 -5.63 8.14 -13.05
N MET A 101 -6.25 7.63 -11.99
CA MET A 101 -5.70 7.74 -10.62
C MET A 101 -4.36 7.04 -10.50
N ALA A 102 -4.24 5.81 -11.01
CA ALA A 102 -3.01 5.04 -11.03
C ALA A 102 -1.87 5.79 -11.75
N THR A 103 -2.16 6.37 -12.91
CA THR A 103 -1.19 7.19 -13.65
C THR A 103 -0.76 8.41 -12.84
N GLN A 104 -1.70 9.09 -12.19
CA GLN A 104 -1.40 10.27 -11.39
C GLN A 104 -0.53 9.92 -10.17
N ILE A 105 -0.81 8.82 -9.48
CA ILE A 105 0.02 8.35 -8.36
C ILE A 105 1.43 7.97 -8.84
N GLY A 106 1.53 7.39 -10.03
CA GLY A 106 2.83 7.17 -10.69
C GLY A 106 3.62 8.46 -10.90
N HIS A 107 2.96 9.58 -11.23
CA HIS A 107 3.62 10.89 -11.35
C HIS A 107 3.96 11.53 -9.99
N ILE A 108 3.17 11.27 -8.95
CA ILE A 108 3.47 11.72 -7.58
C ILE A 108 4.70 11.00 -7.02
N SER A 109 4.87 9.72 -7.40
CA SER A 109 5.99 8.89 -6.97
C SER A 109 7.33 9.49 -7.44
N ARG A 110 8.27 9.67 -6.51
CA ARG A 110 9.59 10.22 -6.80
C ARG A 110 10.49 9.17 -7.49
N ALA A 111 11.55 9.63 -8.17
CA ALA A 111 12.47 8.79 -8.94
C ALA A 111 13.15 7.73 -8.05
N GLY A 112 12.57 6.52 -8.02
CA GLY A 112 13.04 5.38 -7.23
C GLY A 112 11.88 4.48 -6.78
N SER A 113 10.79 5.08 -6.31
CA SER A 113 9.56 4.37 -5.94
C SER A 113 8.84 3.89 -7.20
N ARG A 114 8.74 2.57 -7.37
CA ARG A 114 7.90 1.95 -8.41
C ARG A 114 6.50 1.76 -7.84
N SER A 115 5.47 2.15 -8.56
CA SER A 115 4.08 1.83 -8.21
C SER A 115 3.62 0.65 -9.05
N THR A 116 3.30 -0.47 -8.43
CA THR A 116 2.81 -1.69 -9.11
C THR A 116 1.40 -1.99 -8.62
N TRP A 117 0.44 -2.06 -9.53
CA TRP A 117 -0.96 -2.29 -9.19
C TRP A 117 -1.26 -3.79 -9.19
N CYS A 118 -1.41 -4.39 -8.01
CA CYS A 118 -1.74 -5.81 -7.90
C CYS A 118 -3.26 -6.01 -7.76
N ARG A 119 -3.80 -6.83 -8.65
CA ARG A 119 -5.14 -7.40 -8.50
C ARG A 119 -5.07 -8.44 -7.38
N ALA A 120 -6.10 -8.55 -6.54
CA ALA A 120 -6.22 -9.71 -5.66
C ALA A 120 -6.12 -11.00 -6.52
N GLY A 121 -5.04 -11.78 -6.34
CA GLY A 121 -4.77 -13.01 -7.08
C GLY A 121 -3.76 -12.94 -8.24
N SER A 122 -3.28 -11.76 -8.65
CA SER A 122 -2.16 -11.67 -9.61
C SER A 122 -1.37 -10.36 -9.49
N CYS A 123 -0.11 -10.47 -9.06
CA CYS A 123 0.88 -9.39 -9.22
C CYS A 123 1.55 -9.53 -10.60
N PRO A 124 1.49 -8.49 -11.46
CA PRO A 124 2.24 -8.49 -12.72
C PRO A 124 3.75 -8.47 -12.45
N ARG A 125 4.52 -9.28 -13.18
CA ARG A 125 5.99 -9.37 -13.02
C ARG A 125 6.76 -8.18 -13.62
N SER A 126 6.10 -7.15 -14.16
CA SER A 126 6.77 -5.93 -14.61
C SER A 126 5.81 -4.73 -14.70
N PRO A 127 6.32 -3.48 -14.54
CA PRO A 127 5.52 -2.26 -14.69
C PRO A 127 4.91 -2.07 -16.09
N SER A 128 5.46 -2.77 -17.09
CA SER A 128 5.12 -2.60 -18.51
C SER A 128 3.88 -3.37 -18.98
N SER A 129 3.29 -4.23 -18.13
CA SER A 129 2.15 -5.09 -18.52
C SER A 129 0.81 -4.65 -17.94
N ALA A 130 0.77 -3.66 -17.05
CA ALA A 130 -0.47 -3.16 -16.45
C ALA A 130 -1.17 -2.04 -17.27
N CYS A 131 -0.49 -1.47 -18.28
CA CYS A 131 -1.01 -0.41 -19.15
C CYS A 131 -0.91 -0.74 -20.65
N ARG A 132 -1.14 -2.01 -21.03
CA ARG A 132 -1.57 -2.35 -22.40
C ARG A 132 -2.96 -2.93 -22.36
#